data_AF-A0A7W7SCM6-F1
#
_entry.id   AF-A0A7W7SCM6-F1
#
_cell.length_a   1.000
_cell.length_b   1.000
_cell.length_c   1.000
_cell.angle_alpha   90.00
_cell.angle_beta   90.00
_cell.angle_gamma   90.00
#
_symmetry.space_group_name_H-M   'P 1'
#
loop_
_entity.id
_entity.type
_entity.pdbx_description
1 polymer ?
#
loop_
_entity_poly.entity_id
_entity_poly.type
_entity_poly.pdbx_seq_one_letter_code
_entity_poly.pdbx_strand_id
1 'polypeptide(L)'
;MTVLQGVRTGWFTPAQEELRAGLAAHLAAEVEPHIPAWEAAGRFPVREVLAGLGAGGWLGLRFPREHGGAGGSAWEHVVFAECLGGLSSDSVGMTLTVHNDMVAPMIAEGGTPAAVDRFLRPALTGEYVLAHAVSEPGAGSDVAAVTSTATPVDGGYLLTGSKRWVVGGLYADAFAVLARLPEARGPFGHVLLMVPFGEGVTVTAGAPTLGLRAAGVAGTVDFDRVFVPTEYRIGGHGLGLVTQLRQFEQERIISACRALAIADRLLERTRERLDQRISFGAPIGSRQDVSFRLSRLRAEVESARQLAYTAIDRWEGGADYRSASAAVKLRSSRLARTVARECLHLHGAAGQLTESPANRAFRDARLFSISTGSDEMMMTTLARLAGWDD
;
A
#
# COMPACT_ATOMS: atom_id res chain seq x y z
N MET A 1 13.13 -37.74 -21.77
CA MET A 1 12.42 -36.54 -21.30
C MET A 1 12.81 -36.32 -19.85
N THR A 2 14.02 -35.79 -19.65
CA THR A 2 14.66 -35.69 -18.35
C THR A 2 13.94 -34.64 -17.53
N VAL A 3 13.37 -35.07 -16.41
CA VAL A 3 12.76 -34.22 -15.38
C VAL A 3 13.86 -33.32 -14.83
N LEU A 4 13.77 -32.02 -15.12
CA LEU A 4 14.48 -31.01 -14.37
C LEU A 4 13.84 -30.94 -12.98
N GLN A 5 14.34 -31.75 -12.05
CA GLN A 5 14.08 -31.57 -10.63
C GLN A 5 14.65 -30.21 -10.22
N GLY A 6 13.80 -29.31 -9.74
CA GLY A 6 14.21 -28.02 -9.15
C GLY A 6 13.68 -26.75 -9.82
N VAL A 7 12.89 -26.83 -10.89
CA VAL A 7 12.22 -25.62 -11.45
C VAL A 7 10.91 -25.39 -10.71
N ARG A 8 10.80 -24.28 -9.98
CA ARG A 8 9.51 -23.72 -9.53
C ARG A 8 8.61 -23.60 -10.77
N THR A 9 7.54 -24.40 -10.86
CA THR A 9 6.57 -24.32 -11.98
C THR A 9 5.65 -23.11 -11.89
N GLY A 10 5.75 -22.35 -10.79
CA GLY A 10 5.09 -21.07 -10.54
C GLY A 10 5.76 -20.35 -9.36
N TRP A 11 5.46 -19.06 -9.18
CA TRP A 11 6.00 -18.25 -8.09
C TRP A 11 5.39 -18.60 -6.72
N PHE A 12 4.17 -19.14 -6.71
CA PHE A 12 3.43 -19.50 -5.51
C PHE A 12 3.41 -21.01 -5.29
N THR A 13 3.45 -21.39 -4.02
CA THR A 13 3.20 -22.78 -3.59
C THR A 13 1.70 -23.10 -3.65
N PRO A 14 1.31 -24.38 -3.68
CA PRO A 14 -0.11 -24.76 -3.58
C PRO A 14 -0.84 -24.15 -2.37
N ALA A 15 -0.16 -24.06 -1.22
CA ALA A 15 -0.73 -23.46 -0.01
C ALA A 15 -0.98 -21.95 -0.18
N GLN A 16 -0.07 -21.25 -0.86
CA GLN A 16 -0.25 -19.82 -1.18
C GLN A 16 -1.39 -19.59 -2.18
N GLU A 17 -1.58 -20.49 -3.14
CA GLU A 17 -2.74 -20.41 -4.05
C GLU A 17 -4.07 -20.70 -3.33
N GLU A 18 -4.07 -21.60 -2.36
CA GLU A 18 -5.24 -21.85 -1.50
C GLU A 18 -5.58 -20.61 -0.63
N LEU A 19 -4.56 -20.00 -0.02
CA LEU A 19 -4.71 -18.75 0.73
C LEU A 19 -5.26 -17.62 -0.16
N ARG A 20 -4.72 -17.48 -1.38
CA ARG A 20 -5.18 -16.51 -2.37
C ARG A 20 -6.64 -16.74 -2.74
N ALA A 21 -7.02 -17.98 -3.02
CA ALA A 21 -8.40 -18.33 -3.38
C ALA A 21 -9.38 -18.02 -2.24
N GLY A 22 -9.03 -18.37 -0.99
CA GLY A 22 -9.84 -18.08 0.19
C GLY A 22 -10.03 -16.58 0.42
N LEU A 23 -8.94 -15.80 0.38
CA LEU A 23 -9.01 -14.35 0.56
C LEU A 23 -9.80 -13.68 -0.57
N ALA A 24 -9.57 -14.07 -1.82
CA ALA A 24 -10.30 -13.52 -2.97
C ALA A 24 -11.80 -13.82 -2.86
N ALA A 25 -12.19 -15.03 -2.44
CA ALA A 25 -13.58 -15.39 -2.23
C ALA A 25 -14.23 -14.56 -1.12
N HIS A 26 -13.53 -14.37 0.01
CA HIS A 26 -14.02 -13.52 1.10
C HIS A 26 -14.22 -12.07 0.64
N LEU A 27 -13.23 -11.48 -0.02
CA LEU A 27 -13.34 -10.11 -0.56
C LEU A 27 -14.47 -9.98 -1.58
N ALA A 28 -14.68 -10.97 -2.44
CA ALA A 28 -15.76 -10.97 -3.42
C ALA A 28 -17.16 -11.05 -2.77
N ALA A 29 -17.28 -11.74 -1.63
CA ALA A 29 -18.54 -11.90 -0.92
C ALA A 29 -18.85 -10.71 0.01
N GLU A 30 -17.87 -10.27 0.80
CA GLU A 30 -18.08 -9.37 1.94
C GLU A 30 -17.68 -7.91 1.66
N VAL A 31 -16.93 -7.65 0.58
CA VAL A 31 -16.38 -6.31 0.29
C VAL A 31 -16.87 -5.78 -1.05
N GLU A 32 -16.65 -6.52 -2.14
CA GLU A 32 -16.93 -6.08 -3.51
C GLU A 32 -18.38 -5.57 -3.73
N PRO A 33 -19.44 -6.23 -3.20
CA PRO A 33 -20.82 -5.78 -3.43
C PRO A 33 -21.14 -4.41 -2.83
N HIS A 34 -20.40 -3.98 -1.80
CA HIS A 34 -20.66 -2.74 -1.07
C HIS A 34 -19.87 -1.54 -1.59
N ILE A 35 -18.82 -1.78 -2.37
CA ILE A 35 -17.91 -0.74 -2.89
C ILE A 35 -18.65 0.44 -3.55
N PRO A 36 -19.67 0.26 -4.42
CA PRO A 36 -20.37 1.38 -5.02
C PRO A 36 -20.97 2.35 -4.00
N ALA A 37 -21.59 1.82 -2.94
CA ALA A 37 -22.21 2.62 -1.89
C ALA A 37 -21.14 3.35 -1.05
N TRP A 38 -20.05 2.67 -0.71
CA TRP A 38 -18.95 3.26 0.05
C TRP A 38 -18.23 4.39 -0.70
N GLU A 39 -18.01 4.21 -2.00
CA GLU A 39 -17.44 5.22 -2.87
C GLU A 39 -18.32 6.45 -3.02
N ALA A 40 -19.64 6.26 -3.09
CA ALA A 40 -20.60 7.36 -3.09
C ALA A 40 -20.64 8.10 -1.74
N ALA A 41 -20.53 7.36 -0.64
CA ALA A 41 -20.51 7.92 0.72
C ALA A 41 -19.17 8.57 1.11
N GLY A 42 -18.10 8.31 0.36
CA GLY A 42 -16.74 8.78 0.69
C GLY A 42 -16.17 8.14 1.96
N ARG A 43 -16.71 6.98 2.38
CA ARG A 43 -16.25 6.22 3.55
C ARG A 43 -16.71 4.77 3.50
N PHE A 44 -16.01 3.90 4.21
CA PHE A 44 -16.39 2.49 4.36
C PHE A 44 -16.22 2.01 5.82
N PRO A 45 -16.90 0.92 6.23
CA PRO A 45 -16.83 0.38 7.59
C PRO A 45 -15.50 -0.38 7.79
N VAL A 46 -14.42 0.39 8.01
CA VAL A 46 -13.05 -0.15 7.99
C VAL A 46 -12.82 -1.18 9.07
N ARG A 47 -13.39 -0.99 10.27
CA ARG A 47 -13.25 -1.93 11.38
C ARG A 47 -13.93 -3.25 11.09
N GLU A 48 -15.11 -3.21 10.49
CA GLU A 48 -15.88 -4.40 10.13
C GLU A 48 -15.16 -5.20 9.04
N VAL A 49 -14.59 -4.51 8.04
CA VAL A 49 -13.77 -5.15 7.01
C VAL A 49 -12.50 -5.77 7.62
N LEU A 50 -11.80 -5.05 8.49
CA LEU A 50 -10.61 -5.57 9.17
C LEU A 50 -10.94 -6.73 10.11
N ALA A 51 -12.04 -6.67 10.86
CA ALA A 51 -12.47 -7.75 11.74
C ALA A 51 -12.82 -9.02 10.94
N GLY A 52 -13.49 -8.88 9.78
CA GLY A 52 -13.71 -9.98 8.85
C GLY A 52 -12.39 -10.60 8.36
N LEU A 53 -11.42 -9.75 8.02
CA LEU A 53 -10.10 -10.20 7.58
C LEU A 53 -9.29 -10.86 8.71
N GLY A 54 -9.37 -10.33 9.93
CA GLY A 54 -8.72 -10.86 11.13
C GLY A 54 -9.31 -12.20 11.56
N ALA A 55 -10.64 -12.36 11.49
CA ALA A 55 -11.33 -13.62 11.78
C ALA A 55 -10.90 -14.76 10.84
N GLY A 56 -10.60 -14.44 9.58
CA GLY A 56 -10.03 -15.40 8.62
C GLY A 56 -8.50 -15.55 8.70
N GLY A 57 -7.83 -14.83 9.60
CA GLY A 57 -6.38 -14.87 9.80
C GLY A 57 -5.57 -14.18 8.70
N TRP A 58 -6.20 -13.46 7.76
CA TRP A 58 -5.52 -12.87 6.61
C TRP A 58 -4.68 -11.63 6.94
N LEU A 59 -4.96 -10.95 8.05
CA LEU A 59 -4.09 -9.87 8.55
C LEU A 59 -2.80 -10.43 9.17
N GLY A 60 -2.82 -11.67 9.66
CA GLY A 60 -1.70 -12.31 10.35
C GLY A 60 -0.68 -13.02 9.45
N LEU A 61 -0.91 -13.12 8.13
CA LEU A 61 -0.28 -14.14 7.27
C LEU A 61 1.25 -14.20 7.37
N ARG A 62 1.93 -13.05 7.35
CA ARG A 62 3.40 -12.99 7.33
C ARG A 62 4.06 -12.80 8.70
N PHE A 63 3.28 -12.50 9.72
CA PHE A 63 3.85 -12.02 10.98
C PHE A 63 4.31 -13.19 11.85
N PRO A 64 5.35 -13.02 12.69
CA PRO A 64 5.83 -14.07 13.57
C PRO A 64 4.71 -14.63 14.47
N ARG A 65 4.79 -15.93 14.76
CA ARG A 65 3.79 -16.60 15.62
C ARG A 65 3.78 -16.02 17.02
N GLU A 66 4.94 -15.64 17.56
CA GLU A 66 5.01 -14.96 18.86
C GLU A 66 4.26 -13.62 18.88
N HIS A 67 4.03 -12.98 17.72
CA HIS A 67 3.27 -11.74 17.59
C HIS A 67 1.78 -11.98 17.26
N GLY A 68 1.34 -13.24 17.17
CA GLY A 68 -0.04 -13.60 16.82
C GLY A 68 -0.28 -13.79 15.31
N GLY A 69 0.78 -13.84 14.50
CA GLY A 69 0.68 -14.15 13.07
C GLY A 69 0.82 -15.63 12.73
N ALA A 70 0.83 -15.94 11.43
CA ALA A 70 0.93 -17.31 10.91
C ALA A 70 2.37 -17.78 10.63
N GLY A 71 3.34 -16.87 10.65
CA GLY A 71 4.75 -17.14 10.34
C GLY A 71 5.06 -17.32 8.87
N GLY A 72 4.29 -16.67 7.98
CA GLY A 72 4.57 -16.64 6.54
C GLY A 72 5.75 -15.75 6.15
N SER A 73 5.97 -15.64 4.85
CA SER A 73 7.06 -14.95 4.18
C SER A 73 6.62 -13.62 3.54
N ALA A 74 7.52 -12.93 2.84
CA ALA A 74 7.15 -11.79 2.00
C ALA A 74 6.15 -12.15 0.88
N TRP A 75 6.06 -13.42 0.46
CA TRP A 75 5.10 -13.85 -0.55
C TRP A 75 3.65 -13.79 -0.08
N GLU A 76 3.40 -13.91 1.23
CA GLU A 76 2.07 -13.75 1.81
C GLU A 76 1.57 -12.30 1.71
N HIS A 77 2.47 -11.30 1.71
CA HIS A 77 2.07 -9.93 1.35
C HIS A 77 1.65 -9.83 -0.10
N VAL A 78 2.34 -10.52 -1.01
CA VAL A 78 2.02 -10.48 -2.43
C VAL A 78 0.62 -11.03 -2.65
N VAL A 79 0.30 -12.17 -2.00
CA VAL A 79 -1.06 -12.72 -2.00
C VAL A 79 -2.07 -11.68 -1.51
N PHE A 80 -1.84 -11.08 -0.34
CA PHE A 80 -2.74 -10.08 0.22
C PHE A 80 -2.94 -8.87 -0.71
N ALA A 81 -1.84 -8.27 -1.18
CA ALA A 81 -1.86 -7.08 -2.02
C ALA A 81 -2.49 -7.32 -3.41
N GLU A 82 -2.28 -8.49 -4.00
CA GLU A 82 -2.89 -8.84 -5.28
C GLU A 82 -4.39 -9.14 -5.14
N CYS A 83 -4.80 -9.79 -4.04
CA CYS A 83 -6.22 -9.96 -3.71
C CYS A 83 -6.90 -8.60 -3.52
N LEU A 84 -6.26 -7.65 -2.83
CA LEU A 84 -6.77 -6.27 -2.71
C LEU A 84 -6.84 -5.56 -4.06
N GLY A 85 -5.84 -5.76 -4.93
CA GLY A 85 -5.89 -5.25 -6.31
C GLY A 85 -7.00 -5.87 -7.16
N GLY A 86 -7.57 -6.99 -6.70
CA GLY A 86 -8.77 -7.61 -7.24
C GLY A 86 -10.08 -6.89 -6.90
N LEU A 87 -10.07 -5.82 -6.08
CA LEU A 87 -11.26 -5.04 -5.74
C LEU A 87 -11.55 -3.94 -6.78
N SER A 88 -12.81 -3.49 -6.89
CA SER A 88 -13.18 -2.38 -7.80
C SER A 88 -12.93 -0.99 -7.23
N SER A 89 -12.38 -0.88 -6.03
CA SER A 89 -12.00 0.39 -5.42
C SER A 89 -10.64 0.27 -4.77
N ASP A 90 -9.74 1.18 -5.17
CA ASP A 90 -8.45 1.28 -4.50
C ASP A 90 -8.55 2.02 -3.17
N SER A 91 -9.69 2.66 -2.85
CA SER A 91 -9.91 3.28 -1.53
C SER A 91 -9.79 2.26 -0.41
N VAL A 92 -10.43 1.10 -0.60
CA VAL A 92 -10.37 -0.03 0.35
C VAL A 92 -8.98 -0.65 0.31
N GLY A 93 -8.48 -0.96 -0.88
CA GLY A 93 -7.15 -1.57 -1.07
C GLY A 93 -6.03 -0.77 -0.42
N MET A 94 -5.95 0.54 -0.68
CA MET A 94 -4.93 1.43 -0.11
C MET A 94 -5.04 1.53 1.42
N THR A 95 -6.25 1.64 1.98
CA THR A 95 -6.43 1.74 3.44
C THR A 95 -5.94 0.46 4.14
N LEU A 96 -6.26 -0.70 3.58
CA LEU A 96 -5.83 -2.00 4.10
C LEU A 96 -4.32 -2.21 3.90
N THR A 97 -3.74 -1.78 2.77
CA THR A 97 -2.29 -1.79 2.55
C THR A 97 -1.55 -0.91 3.58
N VAL A 98 -2.06 0.28 3.92
CA VAL A 98 -1.43 1.13 4.95
C VAL A 98 -1.40 0.42 6.30
N HIS A 99 -2.53 -0.18 6.70
CA HIS A 99 -2.61 -0.93 7.94
C HIS A 99 -1.66 -2.14 7.95
N ASN A 100 -1.79 -3.03 6.96
CA ASN A 100 -1.20 -4.38 6.99
C ASN A 100 0.20 -4.46 6.37
N ASP A 101 0.49 -3.63 5.37
CA ASP A 101 1.70 -3.73 4.56
C ASP A 101 2.64 -2.52 4.72
N MET A 102 2.21 -1.50 5.46
CA MET A 102 3.07 -0.35 5.82
C MET A 102 3.33 -0.29 7.32
N VAL A 103 2.31 -0.17 8.15
CA VAL A 103 2.49 0.05 9.60
C VAL A 103 2.76 -1.23 10.39
N ALA A 104 1.94 -2.27 10.22
CA ALA A 104 2.11 -3.53 10.95
C ALA A 104 3.53 -4.15 10.79
N PRO A 105 4.17 -4.15 9.59
CA PRO A 105 5.55 -4.60 9.42
C PRO A 105 6.58 -3.82 10.24
N MET A 106 6.42 -2.49 10.38
CA MET A 106 7.33 -1.70 11.19
C MET A 106 7.30 -2.14 12.66
N ILE A 107 6.10 -2.43 13.18
CA ILE A 107 5.94 -2.88 14.56
C ILE A 107 6.47 -4.30 14.73
N ALA A 108 6.20 -5.19 13.78
CA ALA A 108 6.68 -6.58 13.83
C ALA A 108 8.21 -6.69 13.75
N GLU A 109 8.86 -5.85 12.94
CA GLU A 109 10.32 -5.90 12.73
C GLU A 109 11.12 -5.09 13.76
N GLY A 110 10.54 -4.03 14.32
CA GLY A 110 11.27 -3.07 15.16
C GLY A 110 10.55 -2.62 16.42
N GLY A 111 9.35 -3.11 16.71
CA GLY A 111 8.60 -2.75 17.91
C GLY A 111 9.17 -3.41 19.17
N THR A 112 9.04 -2.73 20.30
CA THR A 112 9.26 -3.37 21.60
C THR A 112 8.14 -4.38 21.89
N PRO A 113 8.30 -5.28 22.88
CA PRO A 113 7.21 -6.17 23.32
C PRO A 113 5.92 -5.41 23.66
N ALA A 114 6.03 -4.26 24.33
CA ALA A 114 4.87 -3.43 24.65
C ALA A 114 4.20 -2.84 23.41
N ALA A 115 4.97 -2.42 22.40
CA ALA A 115 4.42 -1.94 21.14
C ALA A 115 3.72 -3.05 20.35
N VAL A 116 4.31 -4.26 20.33
CA VAL A 116 3.70 -5.45 19.71
C VAL A 116 2.36 -5.78 20.39
N ASP A 117 2.34 -5.84 21.72
CA ASP A 117 1.14 -6.21 22.47
C ASP A 117 0.05 -5.13 22.38
N ARG A 118 0.43 -3.85 22.43
CA ARG A 118 -0.51 -2.73 22.40
C ARG A 118 -1.09 -2.45 21.01
N PHE A 119 -0.29 -2.58 19.95
CA PHE A 119 -0.66 -2.11 18.62
C PHE A 119 -0.73 -3.22 17.58
N LEU A 120 0.24 -4.13 17.55
CA LEU A 120 0.29 -5.16 16.50
C LEU A 120 -0.77 -6.22 16.73
N ARG A 121 -0.84 -6.85 17.91
CA ARG A 121 -1.82 -7.94 18.15
C ARG A 121 -3.27 -7.51 17.90
N PRO A 122 -3.74 -6.34 18.38
CA PRO A 122 -5.10 -5.88 18.10
C PRO A 122 -5.31 -5.49 16.63
N ALA A 123 -4.25 -5.06 15.93
CA ALA A 123 -4.31 -4.83 14.50
C ALA A 123 -4.50 -6.15 13.72
N LEU A 124 -3.82 -7.23 14.12
CA LEU A 124 -3.95 -8.54 13.45
C LEU A 124 -5.33 -9.19 13.64
N THR A 125 -6.07 -8.84 14.69
CA THR A 125 -7.45 -9.29 14.90
C THR A 125 -8.48 -8.37 14.22
N GLY A 126 -8.05 -7.23 13.71
CA GLY A 126 -8.91 -6.21 13.10
C GLY A 126 -9.65 -5.31 14.10
N GLU A 127 -9.32 -5.38 15.38
CA GLU A 127 -9.89 -4.51 16.42
C GLU A 127 -9.34 -3.08 16.34
N TYR A 128 -8.17 -2.92 15.73
CA TYR A 128 -7.39 -1.69 15.72
C TYR A 128 -7.01 -1.24 14.32
N VAL A 129 -7.16 0.04 14.01
CA VAL A 129 -6.78 0.62 12.72
C VAL A 129 -5.47 1.38 12.88
N LEU A 130 -4.50 1.11 11.99
CA LEU A 130 -3.19 1.72 12.00
C LEU A 130 -3.06 2.64 10.78
N ALA A 131 -2.51 3.83 11.00
CA ALA A 131 -2.22 4.77 9.91
C ALA A 131 -0.78 5.26 9.95
N HIS A 132 -0.27 5.65 8.79
CA HIS A 132 1.13 6.06 8.61
C HIS A 132 1.23 7.58 8.44
N ALA A 133 1.83 8.25 9.41
CA ALA A 133 1.83 9.71 9.53
C ALA A 133 3.26 10.27 9.45
N VAL A 134 3.77 10.38 8.22
CA VAL A 134 5.16 10.80 7.97
C VAL A 134 5.26 12.17 7.33
N SER A 135 4.58 12.36 6.20
CA SER A 135 4.70 13.57 5.40
C SER A 135 4.16 14.81 6.11
N GLU A 136 4.73 15.96 5.79
CA GLU A 136 4.37 17.27 6.31
C GLU A 136 4.21 18.26 5.15
N PRO A 137 3.58 19.44 5.34
CA PRO A 137 3.47 20.45 4.28
C PRO A 137 4.80 20.81 3.61
N GLY A 138 5.91 20.83 4.37
CA GLY A 138 7.26 21.11 3.87
C GLY A 138 8.15 19.88 3.63
N ALA A 139 7.68 18.67 3.97
CA ALA A 139 8.48 17.44 3.92
C ALA A 139 7.66 16.29 3.29
N GLY A 140 7.69 16.22 1.96
CA GLY A 140 7.11 15.13 1.18
C GLY A 140 8.20 14.20 0.64
N SER A 141 8.72 14.54 -0.54
CA SER A 141 9.85 13.83 -1.16
C SER A 141 11.13 13.90 -0.33
N ASP A 142 11.40 15.05 0.30
CA ASP A 142 12.47 15.21 1.29
C ASP A 142 11.94 14.86 2.69
N VAL A 143 11.81 13.57 2.96
CA VAL A 143 11.29 13.06 4.23
C VAL A 143 12.22 13.34 5.42
N ALA A 144 13.50 13.60 5.18
CA ALA A 144 14.45 13.93 6.24
C ALA A 144 14.20 15.32 6.82
N ALA A 145 13.59 16.23 6.03
CA ALA A 145 13.27 17.60 6.41
C ALA A 145 12.01 17.75 7.31
N VAL A 146 11.44 16.65 7.82
CA VAL A 146 10.34 16.73 8.78
C VAL A 146 10.67 17.62 9.98
N THR A 147 9.70 18.41 10.39
CA THR A 147 9.80 19.44 11.43
C THR A 147 9.08 19.07 12.71
N SER A 148 8.18 18.08 12.69
CA SER A 148 7.59 17.53 13.92
C SER A 148 8.70 17.06 14.85
N THR A 149 8.65 17.46 16.12
CA THR A 149 9.68 17.18 17.12
C THR A 149 9.22 16.18 18.15
N ALA A 150 10.09 15.25 18.54
CA ALA A 150 9.91 14.37 19.70
C ALA A 150 10.98 14.72 20.74
N THR A 151 10.64 15.54 21.73
CA THR A 151 11.58 15.96 22.77
C THR A 151 11.72 14.87 23.83
N PRO A 152 12.92 14.34 24.09
CA PRO A 152 13.11 13.35 25.15
C PRO A 152 12.73 13.92 26.52
N VAL A 153 11.98 13.14 27.29
CA VAL A 153 11.61 13.41 28.68
C VAL A 153 11.78 12.14 29.50
N ASP A 154 11.60 12.22 30.82
CA ASP A 154 11.62 11.02 31.65
C ASP A 154 10.54 10.03 31.18
N GLY A 155 10.93 8.76 31.00
CA GLY A 155 10.06 7.70 30.50
C GLY A 155 9.68 7.73 29.01
N GLY A 156 9.95 8.80 28.25
CA GLY A 156 9.44 8.89 26.87
C GLY A 156 9.78 10.14 26.09
N TYR A 157 8.83 10.59 25.26
CA TYR A 157 8.95 11.74 24.38
C TYR A 157 7.72 12.64 24.50
N LEU A 158 7.91 13.94 24.36
CA LEU A 158 6.83 14.88 24.06
C LEU A 158 6.84 15.17 22.55
N LEU A 159 5.82 14.69 21.85
CA LEU A 159 5.64 14.87 20.42
C LEU A 159 4.87 16.16 20.13
N THR A 160 5.36 16.98 19.21
CA THR A 160 4.66 18.17 18.72
C THR A 160 4.89 18.34 17.23
N GLY A 161 3.84 18.61 16.47
CA GLY A 161 3.94 18.86 15.03
C GLY A 161 2.65 18.56 14.29
N SER A 162 2.73 18.57 12.97
CA SER A 162 1.60 18.31 12.08
C SER A 162 2.01 17.41 10.93
N LYS A 163 1.22 16.36 10.71
CA LYS A 163 1.36 15.43 9.57
C LYS A 163 0.27 15.68 8.56
N ARG A 164 0.51 15.31 7.31
CA ARG A 164 -0.38 15.59 6.18
C ARG A 164 -0.54 14.35 5.30
N TRP A 165 -1.69 14.25 4.64
CA TRP A 165 -1.99 13.19 3.66
C TRP A 165 -2.03 11.78 4.26
N VAL A 166 -2.54 11.67 5.49
CA VAL A 166 -2.52 10.42 6.25
C VAL A 166 -3.70 9.54 5.81
N VAL A 167 -3.44 8.61 4.90
CA VAL A 167 -4.43 7.65 4.41
C VAL A 167 -4.86 6.71 5.55
N GLY A 168 -6.16 6.45 5.66
CA GLY A 168 -6.75 5.74 6.81
C GLY A 168 -6.78 6.56 8.10
N GLY A 169 -6.24 7.78 8.11
CA GLY A 169 -6.11 8.60 9.32
C GLY A 169 -7.45 8.98 9.96
N LEU A 170 -8.54 9.08 9.18
CA LEU A 170 -9.89 9.32 9.71
C LEU A 170 -10.47 8.11 10.46
N TYR A 171 -9.87 6.93 10.31
CA TYR A 171 -10.31 5.69 10.92
C TYR A 171 -9.35 5.20 12.02
N ALA A 172 -8.17 5.81 12.11
CA ALA A 172 -7.03 5.29 12.84
C ALA A 172 -7.21 5.36 14.37
N ASP A 173 -6.82 4.28 15.03
CA ASP A 173 -6.64 4.24 16.48
C ASP A 173 -5.23 4.59 16.91
N ALA A 174 -4.25 4.40 16.03
CA ALA A 174 -2.88 4.82 16.26
C ALA A 174 -2.15 5.18 14.96
N PHE A 175 -1.14 6.01 15.12
CA PHE A 175 -0.32 6.55 14.04
C PHE A 175 1.13 6.13 14.23
N ALA A 176 1.77 5.62 13.18
CA ALA A 176 3.23 5.56 13.10
C ALA A 176 3.75 6.92 12.66
N VAL A 177 4.44 7.63 13.57
CA VAL A 177 4.87 9.02 13.39
C VAL A 177 6.38 9.10 13.36
N LEU A 178 6.93 9.63 12.26
CA LEU A 178 8.33 10.02 12.17
C LEU A 178 8.50 11.43 12.72
N ALA A 179 9.38 11.61 13.71
CA ALA A 179 9.66 12.91 14.29
C ALA A 179 11.16 13.14 14.44
N ARG A 180 11.57 14.40 14.38
CA ARG A 180 12.94 14.85 14.60
C ARG A 180 13.23 14.95 16.10
N LEU A 181 14.43 14.57 16.50
CA LEU A 181 14.97 14.85 17.83
C LEU A 181 15.53 16.29 17.88
N PRO A 182 15.25 17.09 18.93
CA PRO A 182 15.79 18.46 19.05
C PRO A 182 17.31 18.55 18.91
N GLU A 183 18.03 17.55 19.42
CA GLU A 183 19.48 17.41 19.40
C GLU A 183 20.05 16.92 18.04
N ALA A 184 19.22 16.75 17.01
CA ALA A 184 19.58 16.11 15.76
C ALA A 184 20.82 16.71 15.07
N ARG A 185 21.80 15.83 14.80
CA ARG A 185 22.88 16.05 13.84
C ARG A 185 22.96 14.86 12.87
N GLY A 186 22.98 15.15 11.57
CA GLY A 186 23.17 14.13 10.52
C GLY A 186 22.01 13.14 10.40
N PRO A 187 22.24 11.95 9.78
CA PRO A 187 21.18 10.98 9.46
C PRO A 187 20.58 10.26 10.69
N PHE A 188 21.14 10.47 11.89
CA PHE A 188 20.73 9.84 13.15
C PHE A 188 19.84 10.75 14.02
N GLY A 189 19.04 11.60 13.38
CA GLY A 189 18.32 12.70 14.01
C GLY A 189 16.83 12.48 14.23
N HIS A 190 16.31 11.26 14.02
CA HIS A 190 14.88 11.02 14.00
C HIS A 190 14.48 9.80 14.84
N VAL A 191 13.24 9.80 15.32
CA VAL A 191 12.61 8.66 15.99
C VAL A 191 11.31 8.32 15.28
N LEU A 192 10.97 7.03 15.29
CA LEU A 192 9.69 6.52 14.81
C LEU A 192 8.90 6.04 16.03
N LEU A 193 7.68 6.57 16.18
CA LEU A 193 6.86 6.39 17.38
C LEU A 193 5.48 5.87 16.99
N MET A 194 4.96 4.89 17.72
CA MET A 194 3.53 4.58 17.70
C MET A 194 2.79 5.52 18.66
N VAL A 195 1.85 6.28 18.12
CA VAL A 195 1.11 7.30 18.87
C VAL A 195 -0.37 6.94 18.85
N PRO A 196 -0.97 6.54 19.98
CA PRO A 196 -2.40 6.29 20.04
C PRO A 196 -3.18 7.58 19.80
N PHE A 197 -4.32 7.47 19.12
CA PHE A 197 -5.30 8.56 19.06
C PHE A 197 -5.84 8.82 20.46
N GLY A 198 -5.98 10.10 20.82
CA GLY A 198 -6.38 10.51 22.16
C GLY A 198 -5.99 11.94 22.47
N GLU A 199 -5.68 12.20 23.74
CA GLU A 199 -5.32 13.53 24.22
C GLU A 199 -4.14 14.14 23.44
N GLY A 200 -4.31 15.39 23.01
CA GLY A 200 -3.31 16.12 22.22
C GLY A 200 -3.22 15.69 20.75
N VAL A 201 -4.04 14.75 20.27
CA VAL A 201 -4.10 14.36 18.84
C VAL A 201 -5.39 14.89 18.21
N THR A 202 -5.26 15.76 17.20
CA THR A 202 -6.39 16.28 16.42
C THR A 202 -6.31 15.80 14.99
N VAL A 203 -7.38 15.19 14.48
CA VAL A 203 -7.46 14.70 13.10
C VAL A 203 -8.45 15.56 12.32
N THR A 204 -7.97 16.17 11.23
CA THR A 204 -8.81 17.01 10.35
C THR A 204 -9.01 16.32 9.00
N ALA A 205 -10.25 16.23 8.54
CA ALA A 205 -10.57 15.67 7.23
C ALA A 205 -9.93 16.47 6.09
N GLY A 206 -9.43 15.74 5.09
CA GLY A 206 -8.87 16.35 3.88
C GLY A 206 -9.94 16.92 2.94
N ALA A 207 -9.51 17.81 2.05
CA ALA A 207 -10.34 18.21 0.92
C ALA A 207 -10.60 17.00 -0.01
N PRO A 208 -11.72 16.97 -0.74
CA PRO A 208 -12.00 15.92 -1.71
C PRO A 208 -10.85 15.74 -2.72
N THR A 209 -10.43 14.50 -2.91
CA THR A 209 -9.34 14.11 -3.83
C THR A 209 -9.89 13.60 -5.16
N LEU A 210 -9.01 13.52 -6.17
CA LEU A 210 -9.35 12.97 -7.49
C LEU A 210 -9.90 11.52 -7.38
N GLY A 211 -9.14 10.66 -6.71
CA GLY A 211 -9.47 9.25 -6.43
C GLY A 211 -9.40 8.96 -4.94
N LEU A 212 -9.52 7.68 -4.56
CA LEU A 212 -9.42 7.21 -3.17
C LEU A 212 -10.43 7.86 -2.22
N ARG A 213 -11.64 8.09 -2.72
CA ARG A 213 -12.67 8.89 -2.04
C ARG A 213 -13.10 8.31 -0.71
N ALA A 214 -13.05 6.98 -0.56
CA ALA A 214 -13.43 6.30 0.67
C ALA A 214 -12.23 5.96 1.58
N ALA A 215 -11.00 6.35 1.20
CA ALA A 215 -9.79 5.91 1.89
C ALA A 215 -9.53 6.60 3.25
N GLY A 216 -10.47 7.41 3.74
CA GLY A 216 -10.39 8.05 5.05
C GLY A 216 -9.14 8.93 5.21
N VAL A 217 -8.78 9.68 4.17
CA VAL A 217 -7.57 10.50 4.20
C VAL A 217 -7.75 11.67 5.17
N ALA A 218 -6.95 11.70 6.22
CA ALA A 218 -6.83 12.88 7.05
C ALA A 218 -5.99 13.92 6.31
N GLY A 219 -6.54 15.12 6.19
CA GLY A 219 -5.87 16.28 5.65
C GLY A 219 -4.69 16.65 6.53
N THR A 220 -4.93 16.78 7.84
CA THR A 220 -3.89 16.91 8.86
C THR A 220 -4.11 15.97 10.04
N VAL A 221 -3.00 15.59 10.67
CA VAL A 221 -2.99 14.98 12.01
C VAL A 221 -2.02 15.80 12.85
N ASP A 222 -2.57 16.53 13.81
CA ASP A 222 -1.86 17.52 14.61
C ASP A 222 -1.61 16.95 16.02
N PHE A 223 -0.37 17.09 16.49
CA PHE A 223 0.10 16.61 17.78
C PHE A 223 0.51 17.81 18.64
N ASP A 224 -0.17 18.00 19.76
CA ASP A 224 0.16 19.03 20.76
C ASP A 224 0.71 18.38 22.01
N ARG A 225 2.04 18.42 22.17
CA ARG A 225 2.80 17.93 23.33
C ARG A 225 2.34 16.54 23.82
N VAL A 226 2.07 15.63 22.90
CA VAL A 226 1.59 14.28 23.22
C VAL A 226 2.71 13.49 23.89
N PHE A 227 2.47 12.99 25.10
CA PHE A 227 3.41 12.09 25.75
C PHE A 227 3.37 10.71 25.10
N VAL A 228 4.52 10.24 24.65
CA VAL A 228 4.69 8.91 24.04
C VAL A 228 5.73 8.14 24.85
N PRO A 229 5.35 7.04 25.52
CA PRO A 229 6.27 6.18 26.24
C PRO A 229 7.44 5.67 25.37
N THR A 230 8.62 5.50 25.96
CA THR A 230 9.80 4.93 25.26
C THR A 230 9.50 3.54 24.69
N GLU A 231 8.64 2.78 25.36
CA GLU A 231 8.20 1.46 24.94
C GLU A 231 7.38 1.48 23.64
N TYR A 232 6.81 2.62 23.22
CA TYR A 232 6.09 2.73 21.94
C TYR A 232 7.00 3.14 20.77
N ARG A 233 8.31 3.23 21.00
CA ARG A 233 9.28 3.48 19.94
C ARG A 233 9.44 2.25 19.05
N ILE A 234 9.54 2.51 17.75
CA ILE A 234 9.91 1.52 16.75
C ILE A 234 11.38 1.74 16.36
N GLY A 235 12.19 0.70 16.46
CA GLY A 235 13.62 0.74 16.21
C GLY A 235 14.40 1.45 17.32
N GLY A 236 15.63 1.85 17.01
CA GLY A 236 16.53 2.53 17.95
C GLY A 236 16.29 4.04 18.03
N HIS A 237 16.75 4.65 19.13
CA HIS A 237 16.80 6.11 19.25
C HIS A 237 17.70 6.69 18.15
N GLY A 238 17.26 7.75 17.47
CA GLY A 238 17.98 8.35 16.35
C GLY A 238 17.91 7.56 15.04
N LEU A 239 17.35 6.34 15.02
CA LEU A 239 17.29 5.49 13.83
C LEU A 239 15.93 5.55 13.11
N GLY A 240 15.02 6.45 13.50
CA GLY A 240 13.67 6.52 12.94
C GLY A 240 13.64 6.70 11.42
N LEU A 241 14.53 7.54 10.87
CA LEU A 241 14.63 7.75 9.43
C LEU A 241 15.15 6.48 8.71
N VAL A 242 16.14 5.78 9.28
CA VAL A 242 16.67 4.54 8.70
C VAL A 242 15.59 3.47 8.66
N THR A 243 14.84 3.30 9.75
CA THR A 243 13.70 2.38 9.81
C THR A 243 12.63 2.75 8.79
N GLN A 244 12.30 4.04 8.65
CA GLN A 244 11.32 4.52 7.70
C GLN A 244 11.74 4.28 6.23
N LEU A 245 13.01 4.51 5.90
CA LEU A 245 13.51 4.29 4.54
C LEU A 245 13.51 2.80 4.17
N ARG A 246 13.88 1.91 5.10
CA ARG A 246 13.79 0.45 4.89
C ARG A 246 12.34 0.02 4.64
N GLN A 247 11.40 0.55 5.42
CA GLN A 247 9.99 0.27 5.22
C GLN A 247 9.51 0.74 3.84
N PHE A 248 9.92 1.96 3.40
CA PHE A 248 9.62 2.46 2.06
C PHE A 248 10.10 1.52 0.94
N GLU A 249 11.26 0.89 1.09
CA GLU A 249 11.77 -0.06 0.10
C GLU A 249 10.87 -1.30 -0.03
N GLN A 250 10.26 -1.77 1.07
CA GLN A 250 9.34 -2.90 1.07
C GLN A 250 7.96 -2.53 0.51
N GLU A 251 7.34 -1.43 0.99
CA GLU A 251 6.01 -1.02 0.53
C GLU A 251 5.96 -0.69 -0.97
N ARG A 252 7.07 -0.25 -1.56
CA ARG A 252 7.19 -0.01 -3.00
C ARG A 252 6.92 -1.26 -3.82
N ILE A 253 7.44 -2.41 -3.37
CA ILE A 253 7.24 -3.69 -4.05
C ILE A 253 5.79 -4.14 -3.89
N ILE A 254 5.25 -4.05 -2.67
CA ILE A 254 3.86 -4.43 -2.39
C ILE A 254 2.86 -3.55 -3.15
N SER A 255 3.09 -2.24 -3.17
CA SER A 255 2.30 -1.31 -3.97
C SER A 255 2.38 -1.62 -5.47
N ALA A 256 3.52 -2.11 -5.97
CA ALA A 256 3.66 -2.52 -7.36
C ALA A 256 2.83 -3.77 -7.66
N CYS A 257 2.85 -4.79 -6.80
CA CYS A 257 2.01 -5.99 -6.93
C CYS A 257 0.52 -5.62 -6.97
N ARG A 258 0.07 -4.76 -6.05
CA ARG A 258 -1.32 -4.26 -6.04
C ARG A 258 -1.67 -3.50 -7.32
N ALA A 259 -0.81 -2.58 -7.77
CA ALA A 259 -1.03 -1.81 -8.99
C ALA A 259 -1.15 -2.70 -10.25
N LEU A 260 -0.35 -3.76 -10.33
CA LEU A 260 -0.39 -4.72 -11.44
C LEU A 260 -1.64 -5.61 -11.39
N ALA A 261 -2.08 -6.03 -10.20
CA ALA A 261 -3.35 -6.75 -10.04
C ALA A 261 -4.56 -5.88 -10.45
N ILE A 262 -4.57 -4.59 -10.09
CA ILE A 262 -5.60 -3.64 -10.53
C ILE A 262 -5.60 -3.51 -12.05
N ALA A 263 -4.41 -3.39 -12.66
CA ALA A 263 -4.27 -3.30 -14.10
C ALA A 263 -4.80 -4.55 -14.82
N ASP A 264 -4.45 -5.74 -14.35
CA ASP A 264 -4.93 -7.00 -14.93
C ASP A 264 -6.43 -7.15 -14.83
N ARG A 265 -7.00 -6.90 -13.66
CA ARG A 265 -8.45 -6.94 -13.47
C ARG A 265 -9.17 -5.94 -14.38
N LEU A 266 -8.62 -4.74 -14.53
CA LEU A 266 -9.23 -3.73 -15.39
C LEU A 266 -9.19 -4.12 -16.87
N LEU A 267 -8.11 -4.78 -17.32
CA LEU A 267 -8.03 -5.33 -18.67
C LEU A 267 -9.09 -6.42 -18.88
N GLU A 268 -9.25 -7.33 -17.93
CA GLU A 268 -10.25 -8.41 -17.97
C GLU A 268 -11.68 -7.86 -18.01
N ARG A 269 -12.04 -6.96 -17.10
CA ARG A 269 -13.36 -6.30 -17.08
C ARG A 269 -13.64 -5.51 -18.36
N THR A 270 -12.61 -4.88 -18.91
CA THR A 270 -12.73 -4.16 -20.18
C THR A 270 -12.95 -5.13 -21.34
N ARG A 271 -12.22 -6.25 -21.38
CA ARG A 271 -12.40 -7.30 -22.37
C ARG A 271 -13.83 -7.86 -22.34
N GLU A 272 -14.32 -8.25 -21.16
CA GLU A 272 -15.69 -8.76 -20.94
C GLU A 272 -16.74 -7.80 -21.51
N ARG A 273 -16.62 -6.51 -21.18
CA ARG A 273 -17.54 -5.47 -21.67
C ARG A 273 -17.50 -5.34 -23.20
N LEU A 274 -16.31 -5.38 -23.79
CA LEU A 274 -16.15 -5.20 -25.23
C LEU A 274 -16.66 -6.41 -26.03
N ASP A 275 -16.65 -7.61 -25.45
CA ASP A 275 -17.26 -8.81 -26.05
C ASP A 275 -18.79 -8.74 -26.09
N GLN A 276 -19.39 -8.11 -25.08
CA GLN A 276 -20.85 -7.98 -25.01
C GLN A 276 -21.38 -6.81 -25.85
N ARG A 277 -20.53 -5.82 -26.16
CA ARG A 277 -20.96 -4.59 -26.84
C ARG A 277 -20.83 -4.72 -28.36
N ILE A 278 -21.97 -4.68 -29.05
CA ILE A 278 -22.03 -4.75 -30.52
C ILE A 278 -21.98 -3.34 -31.14
N SER A 279 -21.18 -3.18 -32.19
CA SER A 279 -21.17 -1.99 -33.04
C SER A 279 -20.64 -2.36 -34.43
N PHE A 280 -21.30 -1.86 -35.48
CA PHE A 280 -21.05 -2.27 -36.87
C PHE A 280 -21.19 -3.79 -37.08
N GLY A 281 -22.20 -4.41 -36.46
CA GLY A 281 -22.57 -5.81 -36.71
C GLY A 281 -21.73 -6.88 -35.98
N ALA A 282 -20.71 -6.49 -35.20
CA ALA A 282 -19.88 -7.43 -34.44
C ALA A 282 -19.53 -6.89 -33.04
N PRO A 283 -19.11 -7.75 -32.10
CA PRO A 283 -18.52 -7.32 -30.84
C PRO A 283 -17.36 -6.35 -31.07
N ILE A 284 -17.28 -5.27 -30.29
CA ILE A 284 -16.14 -4.35 -30.37
C ILE A 284 -14.84 -5.10 -30.03
N GLY A 285 -14.93 -6.06 -29.10
CA GLY A 285 -13.82 -6.92 -28.71
C GLY A 285 -13.24 -7.78 -29.81
N SER A 286 -13.97 -8.06 -30.90
CA SER A 286 -13.45 -8.86 -32.02
C SER A 286 -12.63 -8.04 -33.02
N ARG A 287 -12.54 -6.72 -32.84
CA ARG A 287 -11.78 -5.84 -33.74
C ARG A 287 -10.28 -5.97 -33.47
N GLN A 288 -9.49 -6.05 -34.53
CA GLN A 288 -8.06 -6.31 -34.42
C GLN A 288 -7.31 -5.21 -33.65
N ASP A 289 -7.64 -3.95 -33.87
CA ASP A 289 -7.04 -2.79 -33.18
C ASP A 289 -7.28 -2.83 -31.66
N VAL A 290 -8.48 -3.27 -31.24
CA VAL A 290 -8.84 -3.46 -29.84
C VAL A 290 -8.06 -4.63 -29.24
N SER A 291 -8.07 -5.79 -29.89
CA SER A 291 -7.36 -6.98 -29.42
C SER A 291 -5.86 -6.74 -29.32
N PHE A 292 -5.22 -6.13 -30.32
CA PHE A 292 -3.80 -5.80 -30.27
C PHE A 292 -3.45 -4.84 -29.15
N ARG A 293 -4.31 -3.84 -28.90
CA ARG A 293 -4.12 -2.90 -27.79
C ARG A 293 -4.17 -3.60 -26.44
N LEU A 294 -5.18 -4.43 -26.19
CA LEU A 294 -5.32 -5.18 -24.93
C LEU A 294 -4.17 -6.18 -24.75
N SER A 295 -3.81 -6.94 -25.79
CA SER A 295 -2.72 -7.91 -25.73
C SER A 295 -1.38 -7.25 -25.42
N ARG A 296 -1.08 -6.08 -26.02
CA ARG A 296 0.13 -5.33 -25.70
C ARG A 296 0.16 -4.91 -24.24
N LEU A 297 -0.94 -4.37 -23.71
CA LEU A 297 -1.01 -3.98 -22.31
C LEU A 297 -0.85 -5.18 -21.36
N ARG A 298 -1.46 -6.32 -21.68
CA ARG A 298 -1.31 -7.56 -20.89
C ARG A 298 0.14 -8.04 -20.87
N ALA A 299 0.84 -8.00 -22.01
CA ALA A 299 2.26 -8.35 -22.08
C ALA A 299 3.14 -7.44 -21.22
N GLU A 300 2.83 -6.14 -21.19
CA GLU A 300 3.53 -5.16 -20.34
C GLU A 300 3.27 -5.41 -18.84
N VAL A 301 2.04 -5.77 -18.48
CA VAL A 301 1.69 -6.11 -17.08
C VAL A 301 2.43 -7.36 -16.64
N GLU A 302 2.46 -8.40 -17.49
CA GLU A 302 3.20 -9.63 -17.20
C GLU A 302 4.71 -9.37 -17.04
N SER A 303 5.30 -8.55 -17.92
CA SER A 303 6.71 -8.18 -17.80
C SER A 303 7.01 -7.46 -16.48
N ALA A 304 6.17 -6.50 -16.08
CA ALA A 304 6.34 -5.80 -14.82
C ALA A 304 6.07 -6.70 -13.59
N ARG A 305 5.18 -7.68 -13.70
CA ARG A 305 4.89 -8.68 -12.67
C ARG A 305 6.11 -9.54 -12.38
N GLN A 306 6.80 -10.02 -13.42
CA GLN A 306 8.04 -10.78 -13.24
C GLN A 306 9.14 -9.97 -12.53
N LEU A 307 9.23 -8.66 -12.81
CA LEU A 307 10.13 -7.76 -12.08
C LEU A 307 9.73 -7.62 -10.60
N ALA A 308 8.43 -7.51 -10.30
CA ALA A 308 7.93 -7.44 -8.93
C ALA A 308 8.26 -8.72 -8.13
N TYR A 309 7.96 -9.88 -8.72
CA TYR A 309 8.23 -11.18 -8.13
C TYR A 309 9.72 -11.43 -7.91
N THR A 310 10.57 -11.00 -8.86
CA THR A 310 12.02 -11.03 -8.67
C THR A 310 12.47 -10.13 -7.50
N ALA A 311 11.86 -8.96 -7.34
CA ALA A 311 12.16 -8.08 -6.20
C ALA A 311 11.75 -8.69 -4.85
N ILE A 312 10.60 -9.37 -4.80
CA ILE A 312 10.14 -10.12 -3.62
C ILE A 312 11.09 -11.28 -3.30
N ASP A 313 11.48 -12.07 -4.30
CA ASP A 313 12.37 -13.21 -4.09
C ASP A 313 13.74 -12.77 -3.54
N ARG A 314 14.26 -11.63 -4.03
CA ARG A 314 15.48 -11.01 -3.49
C ARG A 314 15.30 -10.51 -2.06
N TRP A 315 14.17 -9.85 -1.77
CA TRP A 315 13.86 -9.37 -0.43
C TRP A 315 13.78 -10.54 0.56
N GLU A 316 13.02 -11.58 0.23
CA GLU A 316 12.89 -12.79 1.05
C GLU A 316 14.24 -13.51 1.23
N GLY A 317 15.04 -13.60 0.17
CA GLY A 317 16.37 -14.20 0.22
C GLY A 317 17.45 -13.35 0.90
N GLY A 318 17.12 -12.15 1.39
CA GLY A 318 18.07 -11.24 2.03
C GLY A 318 19.09 -10.60 1.08
N ALA A 319 18.88 -10.69 -0.23
CA ALA A 319 19.72 -10.05 -1.24
C ALA A 319 19.38 -8.55 -1.36
N ASP A 320 20.27 -7.76 -1.98
CA ASP A 320 19.96 -6.35 -2.26
C ASP A 320 18.83 -6.22 -3.30
N TYR A 321 17.71 -5.66 -2.85
CA TYR A 321 16.52 -5.42 -3.66
C TYR A 321 16.22 -3.93 -3.88
N ARG A 322 17.07 -3.00 -3.43
CA ARG A 322 16.78 -1.55 -3.44
C ARG A 322 16.54 -0.99 -4.83
N SER A 323 17.40 -1.36 -5.78
CA SER A 323 17.25 -0.97 -7.19
C SER A 323 16.01 -1.62 -7.82
N ALA A 324 15.75 -2.90 -7.52
CA ALA A 324 14.58 -3.62 -8.02
C ALA A 324 13.26 -3.01 -7.48
N SER A 325 13.23 -2.63 -6.20
CA SER A 325 12.12 -1.94 -5.54
C SER A 325 11.81 -0.60 -6.21
N ALA A 326 12.82 0.24 -6.43
CA ALA A 326 12.62 1.51 -7.13
C ALA A 326 12.18 1.34 -8.58
N ALA A 327 12.80 0.40 -9.31
CA ALA A 327 12.50 0.11 -10.70
C ALA A 327 11.06 -0.42 -10.89
N VAL A 328 10.64 -1.39 -10.07
CA VAL A 328 9.31 -1.97 -10.19
C VAL A 328 8.23 -0.98 -9.79
N LYS A 329 8.45 -0.17 -8.74
CA LYS A 329 7.48 0.87 -8.36
C LYS A 329 7.33 1.90 -9.47
N LEU A 330 8.41 2.36 -10.09
CA LEU A 330 8.36 3.27 -11.23
C LEU A 330 7.61 2.67 -12.42
N ARG A 331 7.95 1.42 -12.79
CA ARG A 331 7.37 0.75 -13.97
C ARG A 331 5.87 0.48 -13.78
N SER A 332 5.50 -0.15 -12.67
CA SER A 332 4.11 -0.51 -12.35
C SER A 332 3.22 0.72 -12.22
N SER A 333 3.68 1.79 -11.56
CA SER A 333 2.90 3.03 -11.38
C SER A 333 2.52 3.67 -12.72
N ARG A 334 3.48 3.79 -13.64
CA ARG A 334 3.24 4.35 -14.99
C ARG A 334 2.39 3.43 -15.85
N LEU A 335 2.59 2.12 -15.72
CA LEU A 335 1.82 1.13 -16.47
C LEU A 335 0.36 1.10 -16.01
N ALA A 336 0.08 1.08 -14.71
CA ALA A 336 -1.28 1.12 -14.17
C ALA A 336 -2.06 2.35 -14.67
N ARG A 337 -1.42 3.53 -14.70
CA ARG A 337 -1.99 4.75 -15.29
C ARG A 337 -2.28 4.61 -16.78
N THR A 338 -1.38 3.98 -17.52
CA THR A 338 -1.53 3.74 -18.96
C THR A 338 -2.70 2.81 -19.23
N VAL A 339 -2.76 1.67 -18.52
CA VAL A 339 -3.85 0.71 -18.60
C VAL A 339 -5.18 1.37 -18.25
N ALA A 340 -5.24 2.12 -17.15
CA ALA A 340 -6.47 2.79 -16.73
C ALA A 340 -6.99 3.80 -17.78
N ARG A 341 -6.08 4.58 -18.37
CA ARG A 341 -6.43 5.51 -19.46
C ARG A 341 -6.92 4.79 -20.71
N GLU A 342 -6.26 3.72 -21.14
CA GLU A 342 -6.66 2.97 -22.34
C GLU A 342 -8.02 2.27 -22.12
N CYS A 343 -8.22 1.66 -20.96
CA CYS A 343 -9.49 1.03 -20.61
C CYS A 343 -10.63 2.06 -20.52
N LEU A 344 -10.39 3.23 -19.91
CA LEU A 344 -11.36 4.34 -19.91
C LEU A 344 -11.78 4.74 -21.34
N HIS A 345 -10.81 4.86 -22.24
CA HIS A 345 -11.08 5.19 -23.64
C HIS A 345 -11.91 4.10 -24.34
N LEU A 346 -11.55 2.82 -24.15
CA LEU A 346 -12.27 1.69 -24.75
C LEU A 346 -13.71 1.55 -24.25
N HIS A 347 -14.00 2.01 -23.02
CA HIS A 347 -15.37 2.06 -22.50
C HIS A 347 -16.24 3.12 -23.20
N GLY A 348 -15.64 4.06 -23.95
CA GLY A 348 -16.32 5.13 -24.66
C GLY A 348 -17.04 6.10 -23.72
N ALA A 349 -18.16 6.68 -24.16
CA ALA A 349 -18.92 7.65 -23.36
C ALA A 349 -19.36 7.08 -21.99
N ALA A 350 -19.71 5.79 -21.91
CA ALA A 350 -20.06 5.14 -20.65
C ALA A 350 -18.89 5.09 -19.65
N GLY A 351 -17.65 5.15 -20.12
CA GLY A 351 -16.47 5.28 -19.27
C GLY A 351 -16.42 6.61 -18.51
N GLN A 352 -17.11 7.65 -18.97
CA GLN A 352 -17.11 8.97 -18.31
C GLN A 352 -18.05 9.03 -17.09
N LEU A 353 -18.94 8.05 -16.92
CA LEU A 353 -19.84 8.00 -15.78
C LEU A 353 -19.05 7.80 -14.48
N THR A 354 -19.39 8.53 -13.42
CA THR A 354 -18.75 8.44 -12.11
C THR A 354 -18.78 7.03 -11.53
N GLU A 355 -19.85 6.29 -11.83
CA GLU A 355 -20.06 4.89 -11.41
C GLU A 355 -19.26 3.88 -12.23
N SER A 356 -18.66 4.29 -13.34
CA SER A 356 -17.88 3.38 -14.18
C SER A 356 -16.62 2.91 -13.44
N PRO A 357 -16.37 1.59 -13.36
CA PRO A 357 -15.13 1.06 -12.80
C PRO A 357 -13.88 1.57 -13.52
N ALA A 358 -13.95 1.82 -14.83
CA ALA A 358 -12.84 2.38 -15.59
C ALA A 358 -12.56 3.85 -15.24
N ASN A 359 -13.62 4.64 -14.99
CA ASN A 359 -13.48 6.00 -14.46
C ASN A 359 -12.78 5.99 -13.11
N ARG A 360 -13.26 5.14 -12.19
CA ARG A 360 -12.69 5.04 -10.85
C ARG A 360 -11.22 4.61 -10.90
N ALA A 361 -10.91 3.54 -11.64
CA ALA A 361 -9.53 3.08 -11.80
C ALA A 361 -8.62 4.16 -12.40
N PHE A 362 -9.11 4.98 -13.35
CA PHE A 362 -8.36 6.11 -13.89
C PHE A 362 -8.05 7.17 -12.82
N ARG A 363 -9.03 7.50 -11.97
CA ARG A 363 -8.85 8.46 -10.88
C ARG A 363 -7.89 7.94 -9.81
N ASP A 364 -8.06 6.68 -9.41
CA ASP A 364 -7.29 6.04 -8.34
C ASP A 364 -5.83 5.77 -8.76
N ALA A 365 -5.62 5.27 -10.00
CA ALA A 365 -4.29 4.92 -10.50
C ALA A 365 -3.31 6.12 -10.55
N ARG A 366 -3.81 7.35 -10.47
CA ARG A 366 -2.95 8.54 -10.41
C ARG A 366 -2.07 8.56 -9.17
N LEU A 367 -2.55 8.04 -8.03
CA LEU A 367 -1.80 8.09 -6.77
C LEU A 367 -0.50 7.29 -6.84
N PHE A 368 -0.47 6.16 -7.57
CA PHE A 368 0.72 5.30 -7.63
C PHE A 368 2.00 6.05 -8.05
N SER A 369 1.90 7.05 -8.92
CA SER A 369 3.07 7.86 -9.33
C SER A 369 3.46 8.96 -8.34
N ILE A 370 2.75 9.10 -7.22
CA ILE A 370 2.90 10.18 -6.23
C ILE A 370 3.22 9.60 -4.85
N SER A 371 2.41 8.66 -4.34
CA SER A 371 2.63 8.05 -3.03
C SER A 371 3.79 7.06 -3.06
N THR A 372 4.31 6.72 -1.87
CA THR A 372 5.38 5.72 -1.72
C THR A 372 6.64 6.11 -2.53
N GLY A 373 6.89 7.43 -2.59
CA GLY A 373 7.91 8.11 -3.38
C GLY A 373 7.45 8.40 -4.81
N SER A 374 7.58 9.63 -5.29
CA SER A 374 7.15 9.97 -6.66
C SER A 374 7.95 9.23 -7.74
N ASP A 375 7.46 9.27 -8.99
CA ASP A 375 8.22 8.75 -10.15
C ASP A 375 9.65 9.34 -10.19
N GLU A 376 9.78 10.64 -9.91
CA GLU A 376 11.07 11.35 -9.86
C GLU A 376 11.94 10.83 -8.73
N MET A 377 11.38 10.58 -7.55
CA MET A 377 12.13 9.98 -6.45
C MET A 377 12.64 8.59 -6.79
N MET A 378 11.87 7.78 -7.52
CA MET A 378 12.37 6.47 -7.98
C MET A 378 13.51 6.62 -8.97
N MET A 379 13.42 7.57 -9.91
CA MET A 379 14.51 7.87 -10.85
C MET A 379 15.75 8.39 -10.11
N THR A 380 15.59 9.25 -9.11
CA THR A 380 16.68 9.72 -8.25
C THR A 380 17.33 8.57 -7.47
N THR A 381 16.53 7.66 -6.89
CA THR A 381 17.05 6.48 -6.20
C THR A 381 17.83 5.57 -7.15
N LEU A 382 17.32 5.35 -8.37
CA LEU A 382 18.00 4.54 -9.38
C LEU A 382 19.32 5.18 -9.83
N ALA A 383 19.33 6.50 -10.08
CA ALA A 383 20.55 7.23 -10.42
C ALA A 383 21.61 7.13 -9.32
N ARG A 384 21.20 7.35 -8.06
CA ARG A 384 22.04 7.18 -6.86
C ARG A 384 22.68 5.80 -6.76
N LEU A 385 21.86 4.76 -6.90
CA LEU A 385 22.33 3.37 -6.79
C LEU A 385 23.23 2.97 -7.98
N ALA A 386 23.11 3.63 -9.12
CA ALA A 386 23.94 3.42 -10.29
C ALA A 386 25.21 4.30 -10.31
N GLY A 387 25.33 5.27 -9.40
CA GLY A 387 26.43 6.24 -9.37
C GLY A 387 26.40 7.22 -10.55
N TRP A 388 25.20 7.71 -10.92
CA TRP A 388 25.01 8.64 -12.05
C TRP A 388 24.77 10.09 -11.62
N ASP A 389 24.75 10.36 -10.33
CA ASP A 389 24.39 11.64 -9.72
C ASP A 389 25.59 12.49 -9.27
N ASP A 390 26.70 12.39 -10.01
CA ASP A 390 27.85 13.29 -9.93
C ASP A 390 27.54 14.67 -10.55
#